data_AF-A0A8T3SWF2-F1
#
_entry.id   AF-A0A8T3SWF2-F1
#
_cell.length_a   1.000
_cell.length_b   1.000
_cell.length_c   1.000
_cell.angle_alpha   90.00
_cell.angle_beta   90.00
_cell.angle_gamma   90.00
#
_symmetry.space_group_name_H-M   'P 1'
#
loop_
_entity.id
_entity.type
_entity.pdbx_description
1 polymer ?
#
loop_
_entity_poly.entity_id
_entity_poly.type
_entity_poly.pdbx_seq_one_letter_code
_entity_poly.pdbx_strand_id
1 'polypeptide(L)' 'MKRLQIMIDEDLDEALGAQALREGTSKAALIRRHMRHALRPLPPLEEDSLWKMAGVDSYEPADVDEVAYR' A
#
# COMPACT_ATOMS: atom_id res chain seq x y z
N MET A 1 -7.66 -21.71 -8.35
CA MET A 1 -8.53 -20.99 -7.38
C MET A 1 -8.78 -21.90 -6.20
N LYS A 2 -8.57 -21.45 -4.95
CA LYS A 2 -8.94 -22.19 -3.73
C LYS A 2 -10.00 -21.37 -2.99
N ARG A 3 -11.04 -22.02 -2.45
CA ARG A 3 -12.10 -21.36 -1.68
C ARG A 3 -11.73 -21.38 -0.20
N LEU A 4 -11.71 -20.20 0.43
CA LEU A 4 -11.47 -20.01 1.85
C LEU A 4 -12.72 -19.38 2.47
N GLN A 5 -13.16 -19.88 3.62
CA GLN A 5 -14.17 -19.24 4.46
C GLN A 5 -13.47 -18.63 5.66
N ILE A 6 -13.72 -17.35 5.92
CA ILE A 6 -13.20 -16.62 7.07
C ILE A 6 -14.35 -15.92 7.77
N MET A 7 -14.26 -15.80 9.08
CA MET A 7 -15.09 -14.87 9.84
C MET A 7 -14.29 -13.59 10.02
N ILE A 8 -14.95 -12.46 9.86
CA ILE A 8 -14.39 -11.13 10.09
C ILE A 8 -15.38 -10.34 10.94
N ASP A 9 -14.86 -9.35 11.65
CA ASP A 9 -15.69 -8.44 12.43
C ASP A 9 -16.61 -7.61 11.51
N GLU A 10 -17.78 -7.26 12.03
CA GLU A 10 -18.84 -6.58 11.27
C GLU A 10 -18.39 -5.19 10.78
N ASP A 11 -17.67 -4.45 11.62
CA ASP A 11 -17.09 -3.15 11.30
C ASP A 11 -16.09 -3.24 10.12
N LEU A 12 -15.34 -4.33 10.04
CA LEU A 12 -14.42 -4.58 8.94
C LEU A 12 -15.17 -4.87 7.63
N ASP A 13 -16.28 -5.63 7.68
CA ASP A 13 -17.10 -5.87 6.49
C ASP A 13 -17.79 -4.59 5.98
N GLU A 14 -18.23 -3.72 6.89
CA GLU A 14 -18.78 -2.41 6.58
C GLU A 14 -17.73 -1.51 5.91
N ALA A 15 -16.53 -1.42 6.51
CA ALA A 15 -15.42 -0.64 5.96
C ALA A 15 -15.00 -1.11 4.56
N LEU A 16 -14.91 -2.43 4.36
CA LEU A 16 -14.64 -3.04 3.06
C LEU A 16 -15.75 -2.73 2.06
N GLY A 17 -17.01 -2.71 2.49
CA GLY A 17 -18.15 -2.34 1.65
C GLY A 17 -18.11 -0.89 1.20
N ALA A 18 -17.84 0.03 2.13
CA ALA A 18 -17.71 1.44 1.82
C ALA A 18 -16.55 1.70 0.84
N GLN A 19 -15.40 1.04 1.04
CA GLN A 19 -14.26 1.16 0.13
C GLN A 19 -14.54 0.55 -1.25
N ALA A 20 -15.19 -0.63 -1.30
CA ALA A 20 -15.56 -1.29 -2.53
C ALA A 20 -16.46 -0.41 -3.40
N LEU A 21 -17.44 0.26 -2.77
CA LEU A 21 -18.33 1.21 -3.44
C LEU A 21 -17.56 2.42 -3.98
N ARG A 22 -16.68 3.02 -3.17
CA ARG A 22 -15.87 4.18 -3.59
C ARG A 22 -14.94 3.86 -4.77
N GLU A 23 -14.35 2.66 -4.78
CA GLU A 23 -13.40 2.25 -5.81
C GLU A 23 -14.05 1.54 -7.01
N GLY A 24 -15.38 1.33 -6.99
CA GLY A 24 -16.09 0.62 -8.06
C GLY A 24 -15.62 -0.83 -8.23
N THR A 25 -15.24 -1.50 -7.15
CA THR A 25 -14.71 -2.87 -7.16
C THR A 25 -15.48 -3.78 -6.21
N SER A 26 -15.17 -5.08 -6.22
CA SER A 26 -15.80 -6.04 -5.30
C SER A 26 -15.03 -6.12 -3.97
N LYS A 27 -15.75 -6.38 -2.86
CA LYS A 27 -15.10 -6.66 -1.56
C LYS A 27 -14.04 -7.77 -1.68
N ALA A 28 -14.34 -8.82 -2.44
CA ALA A 28 -13.40 -9.92 -2.66
C ALA A 28 -12.13 -9.49 -3.42
N ALA A 29 -12.22 -8.52 -4.34
CA ALA A 29 -11.05 -7.96 -5.01
C ALA A 29 -10.17 -7.16 -4.04
N LEU A 30 -10.79 -6.36 -3.16
CA LEU A 30 -10.08 -5.65 -2.10
C LEU A 30 -9.36 -6.61 -1.16
N ILE A 31 -10.05 -7.62 -0.65
CA ILE A 31 -9.46 -8.63 0.25
C ILE A 31 -8.23 -9.26 -0.41
N ARG A 32 -8.35 -9.70 -1.66
CA ARG A 32 -7.21 -10.27 -2.39
C ARG A 32 -6.06 -9.27 -2.57
N ARG A 33 -6.36 -8.00 -2.83
CA ARG A 33 -5.35 -6.94 -2.97
C ARG A 33 -4.62 -6.72 -1.65
N HIS A 34 -5.35 -6.58 -0.54
CA HIS A 34 -4.78 -6.38 0.79
C HIS A 34 -3.95 -7.59 1.24
N MET A 35 -4.48 -8.80 1.08
CA MET A 35 -3.72 -10.02 1.38
C MET A 35 -2.45 -10.12 0.54
N ARG A 36 -2.52 -9.80 -0.76
CA ARG A 36 -1.33 -9.81 -1.62
C ARG A 36 -0.30 -8.78 -1.19
N HIS A 37 -0.74 -7.60 -0.77
CA HIS A 37 0.15 -6.55 -0.29
C HIS A 37 0.80 -6.95 1.05
N ALA A 38 0.03 -7.50 1.99
CA ALA A 38 0.52 -7.88 3.31
C ALA A 38 1.40 -9.13 3.30
N LEU A 39 1.14 -10.08 2.39
CA LEU A 39 1.86 -11.36 2.32
C LEU A 39 2.97 -11.38 1.26
N ARG A 40 3.10 -10.33 0.43
CA ARG A 40 4.23 -10.26 -0.49
C ARG A 40 5.50 -10.04 0.33
N PRO A 41 6.51 -10.92 0.21
CA PRO A 41 7.82 -10.60 0.76
C PRO A 41 8.29 -9.32 0.09
N LEU A 42 8.86 -8.41 0.90
CA LEU A 42 9.57 -7.27 0.35
C LEU A 42 10.69 -7.81 -0.56
N PRO A 43 10.91 -7.20 -1.73
CA PRO A 43 12.07 -7.55 -2.53
C PRO A 43 13.35 -7.30 -1.71
N PRO A 44 14.47 -7.97 -2.04
CA PRO A 44 15.77 -7.59 -1.51
C PRO A 44 15.99 -6.08 -1.64
N LEU A 45 16.66 -5.46 -0.65
CA LEU A 45 16.89 -4.01 -0.63
C LEU A 45 17.54 -3.53 -1.93
N GLU A 46 18.43 -4.33 -2.51
CA GLU A 46 19.14 -4.05 -3.75
C GLU A 46 18.22 -3.92 -4.98
N GLU A 47 17.03 -4.52 -4.92
CA GLU A 47 16.02 -4.48 -5.97
C GLU A 47 14.99 -3.34 -5.77
N ASP A 48 15.01 -2.65 -4.62
CA ASP A 48 14.16 -1.51 -4.36
C ASP A 48 14.53 -0.34 -5.30
N SER A 49 13.52 0.30 -5.90
CA SER A 49 13.76 1.45 -6.78
C SER A 49 14.31 2.66 -6.02
N LEU A 50 13.94 2.81 -4.74
CA LEU A 50 14.46 3.85 -3.86
C LEU A 50 15.90 3.54 -3.41
N TRP A 51 16.27 2.27 -3.28
CA TRP A 51 17.64 1.89 -2.97
C TRP A 51 18.63 2.39 -4.02
N LYS A 52 18.22 2.39 -5.30
CA LYS A 52 19.02 2.94 -6.41
C LYS A 52 19.22 4.46 -6.34
N MET A 53 18.45 5.17 -5.51
CA MET A 53 18.60 6.62 -5.32
C MET A 53 19.61 6.94 -4.20
N ALA A 54 19.96 5.97 -3.35
CA ALA A 54 20.91 6.19 -2.27
C ALA A 54 22.30 6.54 -2.81
N GLY A 55 22.76 7.76 -2.53
CA GLY A 55 24.06 8.28 -2.98
C GLY A 55 24.10 8.82 -4.42
N VAL A 56 22.97 8.81 -5.15
CA VAL A 56 22.87 9.43 -6.49
C VAL A 56 22.53 10.92 -6.36
N ASP A 57 21.60 11.24 -5.49
CA ASP A 57 21.17 12.61 -5.20
C ASP A 57 21.77 13.07 -3.87
N SER A 58 22.60 14.11 -3.92
CA SER A 58 23.19 14.76 -2.75
C SER A 58 22.91 16.24 -2.82
N TYR A 59 22.10 16.71 -1.87
CA TYR A 59 21.73 18.12 -1.73
C TYR A 59 22.04 18.56 -0.30
N GLU A 60 22.37 19.83 -0.13
CA GLU A 60 22.45 20.44 1.20
C GLU A 60 21.05 20.41 1.85
N PRO A 61 20.95 20.02 3.15
CA PRO A 61 19.70 20.10 3.87
C PRO A 61 19.17 21.54 3.86
N ALA A 62 17.89 21.70 3.50
CA ALA A 62 17.17 22.97 3.54
C ALA A 62 15.93 22.84 4.43
N ASP A 63 15.40 23.99 4.88
CA ASP A 63 14.13 24.00 5.60
C ASP A 63 13.00 23.53 4.68
N VAL A 64 12.19 22.58 5.16
CA VAL A 64 11.07 22.01 4.39
C VAL A 64 10.08 23.10 3.98
N ASP A 65 9.87 24.08 4.86
CA ASP A 65 8.88 25.14 4.61
C ASP A 65 9.32 26.08 3.48
N GLU A 66 10.64 26.22 3.26
CA GLU A 66 11.19 27.05 2.17
C GLU A 66 11.16 26.35 0.80
N VAL A 67 11.12 25.01 0.78
CA VAL A 67 11.23 24.21 -0.45
C VAL A 67 9.89 23.66 -0.93
N ALA A 68 8.99 23.27 -0.02
CA ALA A 68 7.76 22.56 -0.37
C ALA A 68 6.56 23.48 -0.70
N TYR A 69 6.55 24.72 -0.20
CA TYR A 69 5.38 25.63 -0.26
C TYR A 69 5.58 26.87 -1.14
N ARG A 70 6.41 26.78 -2.18
CA ARG A 70 6.67 27.90 -3.09
C ARG A 70 5.58 28.14 -4.12
#